data_AF-A0A1V9YEH6-F1
#
_entry.id   AF-A0A1V9YEH6-F1
#
_cell.length_a   1.000
_cell.length_b   1.000
_cell.length_c   1.000
_cell.angle_alpha   90.00
_cell.angle_beta   90.00
_cell.angle_gamma   90.00
#
_symmetry.space_group_name_H-M   'P 1'
#
loop_
_entity.id
_entity.type
_entity.pdbx_description
1 polymer ?
#
loop_
_entity_poly.entity_id
_entity_poly.type
_entity_poly.pdbx_seq_one_letter_code
_entity_poly.pdbx_strand_id
1 'polypeptide(L)'
;MQTPEQARLNMPQTLTLDHVSPATRLLEKRRQMFEVQEALDAQKEEFSRREDAFRRREEGLRKKDLELQESLIKFNKFLQENESKRNRAIKRASDEIKQRLAKEQDVARLRESLDRFNEENDKLSNEVVKSNLKYTRYLEIVQEAVPEDYPEITDLVNRYNTLKDANRDLSENQQLHERDNERKRLKFATFTKERTNDILNFNNEIASLQKQLETRESNAIRLQHEVDTTIRNTSDKTLEVGQILMAVGNLLQRSTSGVHGSILKHIEVKDTDDHADTPKSDDLELLHNGRKAMADLDVIASYMVDFTAIVQARAEAQRAQKKAAAAAEAPKPPV
;
A
#
# COMPACT_ATOMS: atom_id res chain seq x y z
N MET A 1 -70.48 69.03 93.15
CA MET A 1 -70.31 69.19 94.61
C MET A 1 -71.19 70.36 95.03
N GLN A 2 -72.34 70.08 95.63
CA GLN A 2 -73.13 71.09 96.32
C GLN A 2 -72.49 71.30 97.70
N THR A 3 -72.34 72.56 98.10
CA THR A 3 -71.73 72.96 99.37
C THR A 3 -72.61 72.53 100.55
N PRO A 4 -72.01 72.23 101.71
CA PRO A 4 -72.70 71.75 102.93
C PRO A 4 -73.66 72.78 103.56
N GLU A 5 -73.79 73.96 102.95
CA GLU A 5 -74.60 75.07 103.44
C GLU A 5 -76.07 74.98 103.00
N GLN A 6 -76.38 74.24 101.92
CA GLN A 6 -77.77 74.09 101.42
C GLN A 6 -78.55 72.93 102.07
N ALA A 7 -77.86 71.99 102.74
CA ALA A 7 -78.52 70.87 103.44
C ALA A 7 -79.11 71.25 104.81
N ARG A 8 -78.84 72.46 105.33
CA ARG A 8 -79.40 72.94 106.60
C ARG A 8 -80.77 73.61 106.49
N LEU A 9 -81.29 73.80 105.28
CA LEU A 9 -82.56 74.51 105.03
C LEU A 9 -83.80 73.60 104.94
N ASN A 10 -83.65 72.27 104.94
CA ASN A 10 -84.77 71.32 104.79
C ASN A 10 -85.06 70.46 106.03
N MET A 11 -84.64 70.90 107.23
CA MET A 11 -85.12 70.27 108.47
C MET A 11 -86.53 70.79 108.79
N PRO A 12 -87.56 69.94 108.91
CA PRO A 12 -88.91 70.37 109.25
C PRO A 12 -88.89 71.04 110.63
N GLN A 13 -89.16 72.34 110.66
CA GLN A 13 -89.25 73.11 111.90
C GLN A 13 -90.42 72.59 112.73
N THR A 14 -90.12 72.10 113.93
CA THR A 14 -91.10 71.62 114.90
C THR A 14 -91.88 72.79 115.48
N LEU A 15 -93.06 73.09 114.89
CA LEU A 15 -94.07 73.95 115.48
C LEU A 15 -94.73 73.21 116.66
N THR A 16 -94.30 73.51 117.89
CA THR A 16 -94.91 72.99 119.12
C THR A 16 -96.22 73.73 119.41
N LEU A 17 -97.34 73.23 118.87
CA LEU A 17 -98.68 73.69 119.26
C LEU A 17 -99.10 73.01 120.58
N ASP A 18 -98.81 73.66 121.71
CA ASP A 18 -99.04 73.13 123.07
C ASP A 18 -100.51 73.10 123.53
N HIS A 19 -101.48 73.53 122.70
CA HIS A 19 -102.89 73.67 123.10
C HIS A 19 -103.91 73.05 122.12
N VAL A 20 -103.65 71.85 121.59
CA VAL A 20 -104.59 71.11 120.70
C VAL A 20 -104.85 69.67 121.18
N SER A 21 -106.04 69.16 120.84
CA SER A 21 -106.59 67.86 121.27
C SER A 21 -105.66 66.67 120.96
N PRO A 22 -105.61 65.61 121.81
CA PRO A 22 -104.74 64.43 121.62
C PRO A 22 -104.86 63.75 120.25
N ALA A 23 -106.05 63.75 119.64
CA ALA A 23 -106.26 63.22 118.29
C ALA A 23 -105.50 64.03 117.22
N THR A 24 -105.44 65.35 117.38
CA THR A 24 -104.71 66.27 116.50
C THR A 24 -103.20 66.07 116.62
N ARG A 25 -102.68 65.78 117.83
CA ARG A 25 -101.26 65.49 118.06
C ARG A 25 -100.80 64.16 117.44
N LEU A 26 -101.65 63.12 117.47
CA LEU A 26 -101.36 61.84 116.82
C LEU A 26 -101.34 61.97 115.29
N LEU A 27 -102.28 62.75 114.73
CA LEU A 27 -102.29 63.07 113.30
C LEU A 27 -101.05 63.86 112.89
N GLU A 28 -100.63 64.83 113.70
CA GLU A 28 -99.39 65.58 113.46
C GLU A 28 -98.15 64.69 113.58
N LYS A 29 -98.10 63.74 114.51
CA LYS A 29 -97.00 62.75 114.59
C LYS A 29 -96.97 61.78 113.41
N ARG A 30 -98.13 61.35 112.90
CA ARG A 30 -98.22 60.55 111.66
C ARG A 30 -97.78 61.34 110.44
N ARG A 31 -98.18 62.61 110.36
CA ARG A 31 -97.73 63.54 109.34
C ARG A 31 -96.21 63.73 109.40
N GLN A 32 -95.64 63.98 110.58
CA GLN A 32 -94.18 64.06 110.78
C GLN A 32 -93.47 62.76 110.39
N MET A 33 -94.01 61.59 110.74
CA MET A 33 -93.43 60.30 110.31
C MET A 33 -93.51 60.11 108.80
N PHE A 34 -94.60 60.54 108.16
CA PHE A 34 -94.74 60.50 106.70
C PHE A 34 -93.78 61.48 106.01
N GLU A 35 -93.66 62.71 106.51
CA GLU A 35 -92.69 63.71 106.02
C GLU A 35 -91.24 63.21 106.16
N VAL A 36 -90.90 62.55 107.27
CA VAL A 36 -89.57 61.94 107.47
C VAL A 36 -89.36 60.73 106.57
N GLN A 37 -90.38 59.88 106.38
CA GLN A 37 -90.30 58.71 105.51
C GLN A 37 -90.18 59.14 104.03
N GLU A 38 -90.95 60.14 103.62
CA GLU A 38 -90.88 60.76 102.29
C GLU A 38 -89.51 61.42 102.07
N ALA A 39 -88.97 62.13 103.07
CA ALA A 39 -87.62 62.69 103.01
C ALA A 39 -86.53 61.59 102.94
N LEU A 40 -86.68 60.49 103.66
CA LEU A 40 -85.75 59.36 103.63
C LEU A 40 -85.81 58.63 102.28
N ASP A 41 -86.99 58.42 101.73
CA ASP A 41 -87.16 57.77 100.42
C ASP A 41 -86.69 58.68 99.28
N ALA A 42 -86.93 60.00 99.37
CA ALA A 42 -86.32 60.99 98.47
C ALA A 42 -84.79 60.98 98.56
N GLN A 43 -84.22 60.85 99.77
CA GLN A 43 -82.77 60.75 99.96
C GLN A 43 -82.20 59.44 99.39
N LYS A 44 -82.87 58.29 99.60
CA LYS A 44 -82.48 57.01 99.00
C LYS A 44 -82.53 57.05 97.48
N GLU A 45 -83.58 57.64 96.91
CA GLU A 45 -83.70 57.82 95.47
C GLU A 45 -82.58 58.73 94.93
N GLU A 46 -82.25 59.82 95.65
CA GLU A 46 -81.14 60.68 95.29
C GLU A 46 -79.79 59.95 95.35
N PHE A 47 -79.54 59.14 96.39
CA PHE A 47 -78.34 58.31 96.48
C PHE A 47 -78.26 57.27 95.36
N SER A 48 -79.36 56.57 95.05
CA SER A 48 -79.42 55.61 93.95
C SER A 48 -79.13 56.28 92.60
N ARG A 49 -79.72 57.46 92.35
CA ARG A 49 -79.42 58.26 91.14
C ARG A 49 -77.95 58.67 91.09
N ARG A 50 -77.34 59.07 92.22
CA ARG A 50 -75.91 59.42 92.29
C ARG A 50 -75.03 58.18 92.07
N GLU A 51 -75.36 57.04 92.65
CA GLU A 51 -74.63 55.78 92.46
C GLU A 51 -74.65 55.33 91.01
N ASP A 52 -75.81 55.37 90.35
CA ASP A 52 -75.93 55.07 88.92
C ASP A 52 -75.13 56.06 88.07
N ALA A 53 -75.11 57.35 88.42
CA ALA A 53 -74.28 58.33 87.74
C ALA A 53 -72.78 58.05 87.91
N PHE A 54 -72.34 57.62 89.10
CA PHE A 54 -70.96 57.21 89.34
C PHE A 54 -70.60 55.93 88.57
N ARG A 55 -71.47 54.92 88.58
CA ARG A 55 -71.26 53.66 87.84
C ARG A 55 -71.12 53.91 86.34
N ARG A 56 -72.02 54.72 85.76
CA ARG A 56 -71.92 55.14 84.35
C ARG A 56 -70.63 55.90 84.05
N ARG A 57 -70.18 56.75 84.99
CA ARG A 57 -68.92 57.50 84.83
C ARG A 57 -67.71 56.58 84.92
N GLU A 58 -67.71 55.60 85.81
CA GLU A 58 -66.66 54.59 85.96
C GLU A 58 -66.58 53.70 84.71
N GLU A 59 -67.72 53.19 84.23
CA GLU A 59 -67.80 52.42 82.98
C GLU A 59 -67.30 53.26 81.78
N GLY A 60 -67.69 54.53 81.71
CA GLY A 60 -67.21 55.45 80.68
C GLY A 60 -65.70 55.71 80.75
N LEU A 61 -65.13 55.82 81.95
CA LEU A 61 -63.68 55.94 82.16
C LEU A 61 -62.96 54.65 81.75
N ARG A 62 -63.46 53.48 82.15
CA ARG A 62 -62.89 52.18 81.80
C ARG A 62 -62.90 51.94 80.30
N LYS A 63 -63.97 52.33 79.60
CA LYS A 63 -64.05 52.25 78.14
C LYS A 63 -63.00 53.14 77.47
N LYS A 64 -62.86 54.39 77.93
CA LYS A 64 -61.82 55.31 77.43
C LYS A 64 -60.41 54.81 77.68
N ASP A 65 -60.16 54.19 78.84
CA ASP A 65 -58.87 53.58 79.14
C ASP A 65 -58.55 52.42 78.19
N LEU A 66 -59.52 51.53 77.94
CA LEU A 66 -59.35 50.43 76.99
C LEU A 66 -59.11 50.93 75.56
N GLU A 67 -59.87 51.93 75.11
CA GLU A 67 -59.68 52.59 73.81
C GLU A 67 -58.27 53.21 73.70
N LEU A 68 -57.79 53.85 74.76
CA LEU A 68 -56.44 54.41 74.81
C LEU A 68 -55.37 53.31 74.74
N GLN A 69 -55.52 52.23 75.51
CA GLN A 69 -54.59 51.09 75.46
C GLN A 69 -54.54 50.45 74.06
N GLU A 70 -55.70 50.23 73.42
CA GLU A 70 -55.74 49.73 72.05
C GLU A 70 -55.07 50.69 71.06
N SER A 71 -55.29 52.00 71.22
CA SER A 71 -54.67 53.01 70.37
C SER A 71 -53.14 53.02 70.54
N LEU A 72 -52.64 52.83 71.76
CA LEU A 72 -51.21 52.73 72.05
C LEU A 72 -50.58 51.50 71.41
N ILE A 73 -51.26 50.34 71.46
CA ILE A 73 -50.79 49.12 70.80
C ILE A 73 -50.74 49.31 69.28
N LYS A 74 -51.81 49.87 68.68
CA LYS A 74 -51.86 50.18 67.24
C LYS A 74 -50.77 51.16 66.85
N PHE A 75 -50.53 52.20 67.66
CA PHE A 75 -49.49 53.20 67.41
C PHE A 75 -48.09 52.61 67.53
N ASN A 76 -47.82 51.79 68.56
CA ASN A 76 -46.54 51.11 68.71
C ASN A 76 -46.27 50.17 67.52
N LYS A 77 -47.28 49.39 67.10
CA LYS A 77 -47.19 48.54 65.91
C LYS A 77 -46.90 49.37 64.65
N PHE A 78 -47.60 50.50 64.47
CA PHE A 78 -47.35 51.42 63.37
C PHE A 78 -45.92 51.96 63.37
N LEU A 79 -45.39 52.37 64.52
CA LEU A 79 -44.00 52.83 64.65
C LEU A 79 -43.00 51.74 64.26
N GLN A 80 -43.17 50.51 64.79
CA GLN A 80 -42.31 49.38 64.45
C GLN A 80 -42.36 49.04 62.95
N GLU A 81 -43.55 49.01 62.36
CA GLU A 81 -43.71 48.75 60.92
C GLU A 81 -43.10 49.87 60.07
N ASN A 82 -43.26 51.13 60.47
CA ASN A 82 -42.68 52.28 59.78
C ASN A 82 -41.15 52.26 59.86
N GLU A 83 -40.59 52.02 61.04
CA GLU A 83 -39.15 51.87 61.25
C GLU A 83 -38.60 50.70 60.42
N SER A 84 -39.31 49.56 60.38
CA SER A 84 -38.96 48.42 59.54
C SER A 84 -38.99 48.77 58.05
N LYS A 85 -39.98 49.54 57.57
CA LYS A 85 -40.05 50.04 56.19
C LYS A 85 -38.90 51.00 55.89
N ARG A 86 -38.59 51.93 56.80
CA ARG A 86 -37.47 52.88 56.71
C ARG A 86 -36.14 52.14 56.60
N ASN A 87 -35.89 51.18 57.50
CA ASN A 87 -34.65 50.40 57.51
C ASN A 87 -34.50 49.55 56.23
N ARG A 88 -35.59 48.95 55.73
CA ARG A 88 -35.57 48.25 54.43
C ARG A 88 -35.25 49.19 53.27
N ALA A 89 -35.84 50.39 53.23
CA ALA A 89 -35.59 51.38 52.18
C ALA A 89 -34.13 51.86 52.22
N ILE A 90 -33.60 52.19 53.41
CA ILE A 90 -32.21 52.58 53.61
C ILE A 90 -31.26 51.46 53.17
N LYS A 91 -31.54 50.21 53.55
CA LYS A 91 -30.71 49.06 53.16
C LYS A 91 -30.69 48.87 51.65
N ARG A 92 -31.86 48.92 50.98
CA ARG A 92 -31.93 48.82 49.51
C ARG A 92 -31.16 49.95 48.82
N ALA A 93 -31.33 51.19 49.27
CA ALA A 93 -30.58 52.32 48.72
C ALA A 93 -29.06 52.14 48.90
N SER A 94 -28.61 51.71 50.08
CA SER A 94 -27.20 51.39 50.32
C SER A 94 -26.69 50.28 49.40
N ASP A 95 -27.44 49.19 49.25
CA ASP A 95 -27.04 48.06 48.41
C ASP A 95 -27.01 48.44 46.92
N GLU A 96 -27.97 49.25 46.45
CA GLU A 96 -27.99 49.81 45.09
C GLU A 96 -26.80 50.74 44.83
N ILE A 97 -26.45 51.62 45.80
CA ILE A 97 -25.27 52.48 45.69
C ILE A 97 -23.99 51.63 45.59
N LYS A 98 -23.84 50.60 46.43
CA LYS A 98 -22.68 49.69 46.37
C LYS A 98 -22.60 48.97 45.02
N GLN A 99 -23.72 48.45 44.51
CA GLN A 99 -23.76 47.79 43.21
C GLN A 99 -23.43 48.75 42.06
N ARG A 100 -23.94 49.98 42.12
CA ARG A 100 -23.63 51.02 41.13
C ARG A 100 -22.13 51.32 41.12
N LEU A 101 -21.52 51.56 42.29
CA LEU A 101 -20.09 51.86 42.41
C LEU A 101 -19.21 50.70 41.89
N ALA A 102 -19.56 49.46 42.21
CA ALA A 102 -18.85 48.29 41.67
C ALA A 102 -18.92 48.23 40.14
N LYS A 103 -20.12 48.42 39.57
CA LYS A 103 -20.30 48.46 38.10
C LYS A 103 -19.56 49.63 37.46
N GLU A 104 -19.55 50.81 38.08
CA GLU A 104 -18.81 51.97 37.59
C GLU A 104 -17.31 51.71 37.55
N GLN A 105 -16.76 51.02 38.55
CA GLN A 105 -15.36 50.61 38.56
C GLN A 105 -15.05 49.59 37.44
N ASP A 106 -15.94 48.61 37.23
CA ASP A 106 -15.77 47.64 36.14
C ASP A 106 -15.87 48.30 34.77
N VAL A 107 -16.82 49.23 34.57
CA VAL A 107 -16.93 50.02 33.34
C VAL A 107 -15.67 50.83 33.10
N ALA A 108 -15.10 51.46 34.12
CA ALA A 108 -13.85 52.20 33.99
C ALA A 108 -12.69 51.28 33.58
N ARG A 109 -12.55 50.12 34.22
CA ARG A 109 -11.52 49.12 33.89
C ARG A 109 -11.67 48.59 32.45
N LEU A 110 -12.90 48.31 32.02
CA LEU A 110 -13.17 47.83 30.67
C LEU A 110 -12.90 48.89 29.61
N ARG A 111 -13.24 50.16 29.88
CA ARG A 111 -12.91 51.28 28.99
C ARG A 111 -11.41 51.44 28.82
N GLU A 112 -10.65 51.42 29.91
CA GLU A 112 -9.18 51.51 29.85
C GLU A 112 -8.56 50.36 29.03
N SER A 113 -9.07 49.14 29.19
CA SER A 113 -8.61 48.00 28.39
C SER A 113 -9.00 48.10 26.91
N LEU A 114 -10.19 48.63 26.62
CA LEU A 114 -10.63 48.88 25.24
C LEU A 114 -9.77 49.95 24.57
N ASP A 115 -9.48 51.04 25.27
CA ASP A 115 -8.62 52.11 24.77
C ASP A 115 -7.21 51.60 24.50
N ARG A 116 -6.63 50.81 25.42
CA ARG A 116 -5.33 50.14 25.21
C ARG A 116 -5.32 49.26 23.97
N PHE A 117 -6.36 48.43 23.80
CA PHE A 117 -6.44 47.52 22.65
C PHE A 117 -6.61 48.28 21.33
N ASN A 118 -7.40 49.36 21.33
CA ASN A 118 -7.53 50.23 20.15
C ASN A 118 -6.19 50.89 19.80
N GLU A 119 -5.47 51.42 20.78
CA GLU A 119 -4.14 52.00 20.53
C GLU A 119 -3.14 50.97 19.98
N GLU A 120 -3.17 49.73 20.48
CA GLU A 120 -2.34 48.65 19.96
C GLU A 120 -2.73 48.29 18.53
N ASN A 121 -4.02 48.13 18.27
CA ASN A 121 -4.52 47.84 16.93
C ASN A 121 -4.18 48.96 15.93
N ASP A 122 -4.31 50.23 16.33
CA ASP A 122 -3.93 51.37 15.52
C ASP A 122 -2.42 51.40 15.26
N LYS A 123 -1.58 51.06 16.24
CA LYS A 123 -0.12 50.94 16.05
C LYS A 123 0.21 49.84 15.05
N LEU A 124 -0.36 48.64 15.21
CA LEU A 124 -0.14 47.51 14.29
C LEU A 124 -0.63 47.84 12.89
N SER A 125 -1.85 48.37 12.76
CA SER A 125 -2.43 48.77 11.48
C SER A 125 -1.53 49.80 10.78
N ASN A 126 -1.08 50.83 11.50
CA ASN A 126 -0.18 51.84 10.95
C ASN A 126 1.19 51.24 10.55
N GLU A 127 1.73 50.31 11.31
CA GLU A 127 3.00 49.64 10.99
C GLU A 127 2.86 48.74 9.75
N VAL A 128 1.78 47.98 9.66
CA VAL A 128 1.43 47.15 8.50
C VAL A 128 1.22 48.03 7.26
N VAL A 129 0.48 49.14 7.38
CA VAL A 129 0.27 50.07 6.26
C VAL A 129 1.60 50.71 5.84
N LYS A 130 2.41 51.19 6.77
CA LYS A 130 3.72 51.80 6.45
C LYS A 130 4.67 50.81 5.79
N SER A 131 4.75 49.58 6.31
CA SER A 131 5.62 48.55 5.76
C SER A 131 5.15 48.06 4.39
N ASN A 132 3.84 48.03 4.14
CA ASN A 132 3.27 47.64 2.86
C ASN A 132 3.24 48.76 1.82
N LEU A 133 3.31 50.02 2.24
CA LEU A 133 3.25 51.19 1.35
C LEU A 133 4.32 51.12 0.25
N LYS A 134 5.51 50.60 0.56
CA LYS A 134 6.58 50.40 -0.45
C LYS A 134 6.19 49.41 -1.54
N TYR A 135 5.41 48.37 -1.20
CA TYR A 135 4.95 47.38 -2.17
C TYR A 135 3.79 47.92 -2.99
N THR A 136 2.84 48.63 -2.35
CA THR A 136 1.77 49.34 -3.07
C THR A 136 2.37 50.33 -4.06
N ARG A 137 3.32 51.16 -3.62
CA ARG A 137 3.99 52.13 -4.49
C ARG A 137 4.73 51.48 -5.65
N TYR A 138 5.38 50.34 -5.40
CA TYR A 138 6.02 49.57 -6.46
C TYR A 138 4.99 49.05 -7.47
N LEU A 139 3.87 48.49 -7.00
CA LEU A 139 2.80 47.98 -7.88
C LEU A 139 2.13 49.10 -8.68
N GLU A 140 1.93 50.28 -8.08
CA GLU A 140 1.51 51.49 -8.79
C GLU A 140 2.49 51.86 -9.91
N ILE A 141 3.80 51.91 -9.62
CA ILE A 141 4.82 52.23 -10.64
C ILE A 141 4.80 51.21 -11.79
N VAL A 142 4.66 49.91 -11.48
CA VAL A 142 4.59 48.87 -12.51
C VAL A 142 3.30 48.98 -13.34
N GLN A 143 2.17 49.29 -12.70
CA GLN A 143 0.90 49.52 -13.37
C GLN A 143 0.96 50.78 -14.27
N GLU A 144 1.56 51.87 -13.80
CA GLU A 144 1.79 53.10 -14.58
C GLU A 144 2.68 52.86 -15.80
N ALA A 145 3.62 51.91 -15.72
CA ALA A 145 4.49 51.55 -16.84
C ALA A 145 3.79 50.70 -17.91
N VAL A 146 2.75 49.94 -17.55
CA VAL A 146 2.05 49.02 -18.46
C VAL A 146 0.51 49.10 -18.29
N PRO A 147 -0.10 50.28 -18.48
CA PRO A 147 -1.52 50.49 -18.18
C PRO A 147 -2.46 49.79 -19.17
N GLU A 148 -2.01 49.54 -20.40
CA GLU A 148 -2.81 48.88 -21.45
C GLU A 148 -3.01 47.39 -21.18
N ASP A 149 -1.99 46.69 -20.66
CA ASP A 149 -2.06 45.25 -20.39
C ASP A 149 -2.63 44.95 -18.99
N TYR A 150 -2.40 45.84 -18.02
CA TYR A 150 -2.83 45.68 -16.62
C TYR A 150 -3.43 46.99 -16.09
N PRO A 151 -4.71 47.28 -16.40
CA PRO A 151 -5.36 48.51 -15.97
C PRO A 151 -5.41 48.66 -14.45
N GLU A 152 -5.60 47.56 -13.71
CA GLU A 152 -5.59 47.56 -12.25
C GLU A 152 -4.41 46.77 -11.67
N ILE A 153 -3.95 47.16 -10.47
CA ILE A 153 -2.95 46.39 -9.70
C ILE A 153 -3.44 44.94 -9.47
N THR A 154 -4.74 44.75 -9.30
CA THR A 154 -5.36 43.43 -9.16
C THR A 154 -5.06 42.54 -10.37
N ASP A 155 -5.05 43.08 -11.59
CA ASP A 155 -4.77 42.34 -12.81
C ASP A 155 -3.31 41.86 -12.85
N LEU A 156 -2.37 42.71 -12.41
CA LEU A 156 -0.96 42.36 -12.28
C LEU A 156 -0.75 41.23 -11.27
N VAL A 157 -1.43 41.29 -10.11
CA VAL A 157 -1.37 40.25 -9.07
C VAL A 157 -1.96 38.93 -9.58
N ASN A 158 -3.12 38.98 -10.25
CA ASN A 158 -3.75 37.80 -10.84
C ASN A 158 -2.83 37.16 -11.89
N ARG A 159 -2.26 37.97 -12.78
CA ARG A 159 -1.31 37.49 -13.79
C ARG A 159 -0.09 36.85 -13.15
N TYR A 160 0.49 37.48 -12.13
CA TYR A 160 1.61 36.91 -11.39
C TYR A 160 1.25 35.56 -10.77
N ASN A 161 0.08 35.44 -10.15
CA ASN A 161 -0.38 34.19 -9.56
C ASN A 161 -0.52 33.09 -10.62
N THR A 162 -1.15 33.39 -11.76
CA THR A 162 -1.24 32.44 -12.88
C THR A 162 0.14 32.02 -13.39
N LEU A 163 1.08 32.96 -13.55
CA LEU A 163 2.44 32.66 -13.99
C LEU A 163 3.21 31.83 -12.97
N LYS A 164 3.04 32.15 -11.68
CA LYS A 164 3.66 31.42 -10.58
C LYS A 164 3.18 29.99 -10.52
N ASP A 165 1.87 29.77 -10.63
CA ASP A 165 1.28 28.43 -10.66
C ASP A 165 1.71 27.66 -11.91
N ALA A 166 1.65 28.28 -13.09
CA ALA A 166 2.12 27.65 -14.32
C ALA A 166 3.61 27.29 -14.28
N ASN A 167 4.45 28.14 -13.68
CA ASN A 167 5.88 27.87 -13.52
C ASN A 167 6.13 26.73 -12.53
N ARG A 168 5.37 26.66 -11.43
CA ARG A 168 5.42 25.52 -10.50
C ARG A 168 5.09 24.23 -11.24
N ASP A 169 3.97 24.20 -11.95
CA ASP A 169 3.50 23.01 -12.65
C ASP A 169 4.48 22.58 -13.76
N LEU A 170 5.06 23.55 -14.50
CA LEU A 170 6.08 23.28 -15.51
C LEU A 170 7.37 22.74 -14.89
N SER A 171 7.80 23.31 -13.76
CA SER A 171 9.00 22.85 -13.04
C SER A 171 8.82 21.43 -12.49
N GLU A 172 7.65 21.10 -11.94
CA GLU A 172 7.33 19.75 -11.49
C GLU A 172 7.30 18.75 -12.64
N ASN A 173 6.66 19.11 -13.76
CA ASN A 173 6.64 18.27 -14.97
C ASN A 173 8.03 18.06 -15.55
N GLN A 174 8.87 19.09 -15.57
CA GLN A 174 10.26 18.98 -16.01
C GLN A 174 11.02 17.97 -15.15
N GLN A 175 10.93 18.06 -13.83
CA GLN A 175 11.58 17.12 -12.92
C GLN A 175 11.07 15.69 -13.14
N LEU A 176 9.76 15.52 -13.33
CA LEU A 176 9.16 14.21 -13.61
C LEU A 176 9.69 13.61 -14.92
N HIS A 177 9.69 14.40 -16.01
CA HIS A 177 10.20 13.96 -17.31
C HIS A 177 11.70 13.68 -17.29
N GLU A 178 12.48 14.45 -16.55
CA GLU A 178 13.91 14.23 -16.38
C GLU A 178 14.18 12.89 -15.67
N ARG A 179 13.46 12.59 -14.59
CA ARG A 179 13.52 11.28 -13.91
C ARG A 179 13.12 10.13 -14.83
N ASP A 180 12.07 10.33 -15.63
CA ASP A 180 11.61 9.31 -16.57
C ASP A 180 12.59 9.07 -17.71
N ASN A 181 13.23 10.12 -18.21
CA ASN A 181 14.26 10.04 -19.22
C ASN A 181 15.50 9.32 -18.67
N GLU A 182 15.95 9.69 -17.47
CA GLU A 182 17.05 9.01 -16.77
C GLU A 182 16.77 7.50 -16.62
N ARG A 183 15.56 7.15 -16.18
CA ARG A 183 15.12 5.76 -16.05
C ARG A 183 15.13 5.02 -17.39
N LYS A 184 14.66 5.65 -18.48
CA LYS A 184 14.70 5.06 -19.83
C LYS A 184 16.13 4.92 -20.34
N ARG A 185 16.99 5.91 -20.10
CA ARG A 185 18.41 5.89 -20.46
C ARG A 185 19.14 4.74 -19.77
N LEU A 186 18.90 4.56 -18.47
CA LEU A 186 19.47 3.44 -17.72
C LEU A 186 18.99 2.08 -18.26
N LYS A 187 17.68 1.92 -18.50
CA LYS A 187 17.13 0.70 -19.10
C LYS A 187 17.75 0.40 -20.46
N PHE A 188 17.90 1.41 -21.32
CA PHE A 188 18.51 1.26 -22.64
C PHE A 188 20.00 0.87 -22.54
N ALA A 189 20.75 1.48 -21.62
CA ALA A 189 22.14 1.13 -21.36
C ALA A 189 22.28 -0.33 -20.90
N THR A 190 21.42 -0.78 -19.97
CA THR A 190 21.38 -2.17 -19.52
C THR A 190 21.07 -3.13 -20.66
N PHE A 191 20.00 -2.87 -21.42
CA PHE A 191 19.62 -3.68 -22.58
C PHE A 191 20.74 -3.77 -23.63
N THR A 192 21.42 -2.65 -23.90
CA THR A 192 22.55 -2.62 -24.83
C THR A 192 23.72 -3.47 -24.33
N LYS A 193 24.03 -3.40 -23.02
CA LYS A 193 25.07 -4.21 -22.39
C LYS A 193 24.73 -5.70 -22.44
N GLU A 194 23.50 -6.07 -22.12
CA GLU A 194 23.00 -7.45 -22.22
C GLU A 194 23.12 -7.97 -23.65
N ARG A 195 22.63 -7.21 -24.64
CA ARG A 195 22.70 -7.62 -26.03
C ARG A 195 24.13 -7.75 -26.56
N THR A 196 25.03 -6.87 -26.12
CA THR A 196 26.45 -6.95 -26.46
C THR A 196 27.07 -8.23 -25.87
N ASN A 197 26.70 -8.58 -24.63
CA ASN A 197 27.14 -9.81 -24.00
C ASN A 197 26.62 -11.05 -24.76
N ASP A 198 25.35 -11.04 -25.19
CA ASP A 198 24.79 -12.13 -26.03
C ASP A 198 25.58 -12.31 -27.33
N ILE A 199 25.93 -11.20 -28.01
CA ILE A 199 26.74 -11.24 -29.23
C ILE A 199 28.10 -11.88 -28.96
N LEU A 200 28.76 -11.53 -27.84
CA LEU A 200 30.03 -12.15 -27.45
C LEU A 200 29.86 -13.65 -27.18
N ASN A 201 28.78 -14.05 -26.51
CA ASN A 201 28.48 -15.45 -26.25
C ASN A 201 28.26 -16.24 -27.55
N PHE A 202 27.46 -15.71 -28.48
CA PHE A 202 27.26 -16.34 -29.78
C PHE A 202 28.54 -16.40 -30.61
N ASN A 203 29.38 -15.36 -30.59
CA ASN A 203 30.66 -15.38 -31.27
C ASN A 203 31.60 -16.46 -30.71
N ASN A 204 31.62 -16.64 -29.39
CA ASN A 204 32.38 -17.71 -28.75
C ASN A 204 31.84 -19.09 -29.15
N GLU A 205 30.52 -19.25 -29.23
CA GLU A 205 29.88 -20.49 -29.68
C GLU A 205 30.20 -20.79 -31.16
N ILE A 206 30.13 -19.79 -32.03
CA ILE A 206 30.52 -19.91 -33.44
C ILE A 206 31.98 -20.36 -33.55
N ALA A 207 32.89 -19.75 -32.80
CA ALA A 207 34.30 -20.14 -32.82
C ALA A 207 34.51 -21.59 -32.34
N SER A 208 33.76 -22.02 -31.32
CA SER A 208 33.78 -23.41 -30.85
C SER A 208 33.28 -24.38 -31.92
N LEU A 209 32.17 -24.06 -32.58
CA LEU A 209 31.60 -24.87 -33.65
C LEU A 209 32.50 -24.93 -34.89
N GLN A 210 33.12 -23.81 -35.28
CA GLN A 210 34.11 -23.77 -36.36
C GLN A 210 35.29 -24.68 -36.06
N LYS A 211 35.86 -24.59 -34.85
CA LYS A 211 36.95 -25.48 -34.43
C LYS A 211 36.55 -26.95 -34.48
N GLN A 212 35.32 -27.27 -34.06
CA GLN A 212 34.80 -28.64 -34.16
C GLN A 212 34.66 -29.09 -35.61
N LEU A 213 34.13 -28.23 -36.49
CA LEU A 213 33.98 -28.50 -37.91
C LEU A 213 35.33 -28.75 -38.58
N GLU A 214 36.32 -27.85 -38.40
CA GLU A 214 37.69 -28.02 -38.91
C GLU A 214 38.32 -29.34 -38.43
N THR A 215 38.11 -29.70 -37.16
CA THR A 215 38.60 -30.96 -36.60
C THR A 215 37.94 -32.17 -37.27
N ARG A 216 36.63 -32.12 -37.55
CA ARG A 216 35.91 -33.20 -38.24
C ARG A 216 36.30 -33.29 -39.71
N GLU A 217 36.46 -32.16 -40.40
CA GLU A 217 36.91 -32.12 -41.78
C GLU A 217 38.34 -32.67 -41.93
N SER A 218 39.26 -32.26 -41.06
CA SER A 218 40.63 -32.79 -41.03
C SER A 218 40.64 -34.31 -40.82
N ASN A 219 39.79 -34.82 -39.91
CA ASN A 219 39.65 -36.25 -39.71
C ASN A 219 39.05 -36.97 -40.92
N ALA A 220 38.04 -36.39 -41.57
CA ALA A 220 37.43 -36.95 -42.77
C ALA A 220 38.44 -37.06 -43.93
N ILE A 221 39.23 -36.01 -44.16
CA ILE A 221 40.31 -36.01 -45.15
C ILE A 221 41.35 -37.10 -44.82
N ARG A 222 41.74 -37.22 -43.55
CA ARG A 222 42.68 -38.27 -43.10
C ARG A 222 42.14 -39.67 -43.38
N LEU A 223 40.89 -39.95 -43.03
CA LEU A 223 40.24 -41.23 -43.31
C LEU A 223 40.10 -41.48 -44.81
N GLN A 224 39.75 -40.46 -45.60
CA GLN A 224 39.66 -40.58 -47.05
C GLN A 224 41.02 -40.97 -47.65
N HIS A 225 42.10 -40.32 -47.24
CA HIS A 225 43.45 -40.67 -47.69
C HIS A 225 43.82 -42.11 -47.29
N GLU A 226 43.44 -42.56 -46.09
CA GLU A 226 43.66 -43.93 -45.63
C GLU A 226 42.88 -44.94 -46.51
N VAL A 227 41.62 -44.63 -46.83
CA VAL A 227 40.80 -45.43 -47.76
C VAL A 227 41.40 -45.45 -49.17
N ASP A 228 41.78 -44.30 -49.74
CA ASP A 228 42.37 -44.23 -51.08
C ASP A 228 43.69 -45.01 -51.14
N THR A 229 44.49 -44.95 -50.06
CA THR A 229 45.73 -45.73 -49.94
C THR A 229 45.44 -47.23 -49.88
N THR A 230 44.43 -47.65 -49.12
CA THR A 230 44.05 -49.07 -49.07
C THR A 230 43.47 -49.55 -50.40
N ILE A 231 42.63 -48.76 -51.07
CA ILE A 231 42.10 -49.08 -52.41
C ILE A 231 43.24 -49.22 -53.42
N ARG A 232 44.21 -48.29 -53.44
CA ARG A 232 45.36 -48.36 -54.35
C ARG A 232 46.21 -49.60 -54.08
N ASN A 233 46.54 -49.87 -52.82
CA ASN A 233 47.31 -51.06 -52.44
C ASN A 233 46.57 -52.36 -52.81
N THR A 234 45.25 -52.41 -52.63
CA THR A 234 44.43 -53.56 -53.02
C THR A 234 44.38 -53.70 -54.53
N SER A 235 44.18 -52.61 -55.28
CA SER A 235 44.19 -52.61 -56.74
C SER A 235 45.53 -53.09 -57.32
N ASP A 236 46.66 -52.65 -56.76
CA ASP A 236 47.99 -53.08 -57.18
C ASP A 236 48.16 -54.59 -56.96
N LYS A 237 47.75 -55.12 -55.78
CA LYS A 237 47.76 -56.56 -55.49
C LYS A 237 46.83 -57.36 -56.42
N THR A 238 45.62 -56.85 -56.69
CA THR A 238 44.67 -57.50 -57.61
C THR A 238 45.24 -57.56 -59.03
N LEU A 239 45.93 -56.51 -59.48
CA LEU A 239 46.62 -56.50 -60.77
C LEU A 239 47.75 -57.52 -60.82
N GLU A 240 48.60 -57.59 -59.80
CA GLU A 240 49.66 -58.62 -59.69
C GLU A 240 49.09 -60.03 -59.78
N VAL A 241 48.01 -60.32 -59.05
CA VAL A 241 47.32 -61.61 -59.12
C VAL A 241 46.77 -61.85 -60.54
N GLY A 242 46.11 -60.87 -61.15
CA GLY A 242 45.62 -60.97 -62.53
C GLY A 242 46.73 -61.28 -63.54
N GLN A 243 47.90 -60.65 -63.41
CA GLN A 243 49.07 -60.90 -64.25
C GLN A 243 49.61 -62.33 -64.06
N ILE A 244 49.67 -62.82 -62.82
CA ILE A 244 50.06 -64.21 -62.52
C ILE A 244 49.09 -65.19 -63.18
N LEU A 245 47.78 -64.98 -63.01
CA LEU A 245 46.75 -65.83 -63.61
C LEU A 245 46.84 -65.85 -65.15
N MET A 246 47.06 -64.69 -65.78
CA MET A 246 47.28 -64.61 -67.24
C MET A 246 48.56 -65.33 -67.66
N ALA A 247 49.65 -65.21 -66.91
CA ALA A 247 50.89 -65.91 -67.21
C ALA A 247 50.71 -67.43 -67.11
N VAL A 248 50.02 -67.91 -66.07
CA VAL A 248 49.64 -69.33 -65.93
C VAL A 248 48.78 -69.77 -67.11
N GLY A 249 47.73 -69.02 -67.46
CA GLY A 249 46.87 -69.34 -68.60
C GLY A 249 47.63 -69.37 -69.93
N ASN A 250 48.52 -68.41 -70.17
CA ASN A 250 49.37 -68.38 -71.36
C ASN A 250 50.34 -69.57 -71.41
N LEU A 251 50.91 -69.97 -70.27
CA LEU A 251 51.79 -71.14 -70.17
C LEU A 251 51.02 -72.44 -70.40
N LEU A 252 49.83 -72.58 -69.82
CA LEU A 252 48.92 -73.70 -70.05
C LEU A 252 48.55 -73.80 -71.52
N GLN A 253 48.15 -72.69 -72.13
CA GLN A 253 47.86 -72.64 -73.55
C GLN A 253 49.09 -73.09 -74.37
N ARG A 254 50.30 -72.61 -74.07
CA ARG A 254 51.51 -73.05 -74.80
C ARG A 254 51.86 -74.52 -74.62
N SER A 255 51.57 -75.11 -73.47
CA SER A 255 51.81 -76.53 -73.21
C SER A 255 50.73 -77.44 -73.83
N THR A 256 49.52 -76.91 -74.01
CA THR A 256 48.38 -77.65 -74.58
C THR A 256 48.11 -77.35 -76.06
N SER A 257 48.64 -76.27 -76.63
CA SER A 257 48.44 -75.88 -78.04
C SER A 257 49.64 -76.24 -78.92
N GLY A 258 49.41 -77.14 -79.87
CA GLY A 258 50.42 -77.66 -80.80
C GLY A 258 50.33 -79.17 -80.94
N VAL A 259 51.18 -79.74 -81.80
CA VAL A 259 51.21 -81.18 -82.16
C VAL A 259 51.50 -82.10 -80.96
N HIS A 260 51.90 -81.56 -79.81
CA HIS A 260 52.13 -82.33 -78.57
C HIS A 260 50.99 -82.19 -77.55
N GLY A 261 50.03 -81.29 -77.74
CA GLY A 261 48.81 -81.21 -76.93
C GLY A 261 47.82 -82.33 -77.22
N SER A 262 47.93 -82.98 -78.39
CA SER A 262 47.14 -84.17 -78.73
C SER A 262 47.60 -85.44 -77.99
N ILE A 263 48.74 -85.41 -77.30
CA ILE A 263 49.26 -86.55 -76.51
C ILE A 263 48.72 -86.52 -75.06
N LEU A 264 48.32 -85.35 -74.57
CA LEU A 264 47.79 -85.16 -73.20
C LEU A 264 46.30 -85.53 -73.03
N LYS A 265 45.60 -85.95 -74.10
CA LYS A 265 44.20 -86.42 -74.02
C LYS A 265 43.99 -87.68 -73.18
N HIS A 266 45.04 -88.21 -72.53
CA HIS A 266 45.00 -89.38 -71.67
C HIS A 266 45.39 -89.14 -70.20
N ILE A 267 45.42 -87.88 -69.76
CA ILE A 267 45.26 -87.58 -68.34
C ILE A 267 43.79 -87.22 -68.18
N GLU A 268 43.05 -88.07 -67.46
CA GLU A 268 41.72 -87.74 -66.95
C GLU A 268 41.83 -86.46 -66.13
N VAL A 269 41.69 -85.32 -66.82
CA VAL A 269 41.15 -84.12 -66.20
C VAL A 269 39.76 -84.56 -65.81
N LYS A 270 39.60 -84.83 -64.52
CA LYS A 270 38.31 -85.01 -63.89
C LYS A 270 37.55 -83.74 -64.21
N ASP A 271 36.68 -83.81 -65.22
CA ASP A 271 35.62 -82.85 -65.47
C ASP A 271 34.82 -82.82 -64.17
N THR A 272 35.24 -81.92 -63.29
CA THR A 272 34.39 -81.42 -62.24
C THR A 272 33.47 -80.46 -62.97
N ASP A 273 32.34 -81.02 -63.41
CA ASP A 273 31.10 -80.29 -63.58
C ASP A 273 30.88 -79.44 -62.33
N ASP A 274 31.44 -78.23 -62.32
CA ASP A 274 31.05 -77.17 -61.41
C ASP A 274 30.05 -76.28 -62.16
N HIS A 275 28.83 -76.79 -62.25
CA HIS A 275 27.66 -75.95 -62.00
C HIS A 275 27.74 -75.47 -60.54
N ALA A 276 28.52 -74.43 -60.30
CA ALA A 276 28.56 -73.73 -59.02
C ALA A 276 28.58 -72.22 -59.25
N ASP A 277 27.67 -71.56 -58.55
CA ASP A 277 27.44 -70.11 -58.43
C ASP A 277 28.57 -69.20 -58.91
N THR A 278 28.19 -68.21 -59.72
CA THR A 278 28.97 -66.97 -59.88
C THR A 278 29.23 -66.39 -58.47
N PRO A 279 30.48 -66.32 -58.00
CA PRO A 279 30.74 -65.84 -56.65
C PRO A 279 30.34 -64.37 -56.54
N LYS A 280 29.43 -64.04 -55.61
CA LYS A 280 28.88 -62.69 -55.44
C LYS A 280 29.80 -61.73 -54.68
N SER A 281 31.06 -62.10 -54.43
CA SER A 281 32.09 -61.20 -53.86
C SER A 281 33.44 -61.42 -54.51
N ASP A 282 34.13 -60.32 -54.81
CA ASP A 282 35.44 -60.29 -55.47
C ASP A 282 36.47 -61.22 -54.78
N ASP A 283 36.45 -61.32 -53.45
CA ASP A 283 37.33 -62.22 -52.69
C ASP A 283 37.10 -63.71 -52.98
N LEU A 284 35.85 -64.14 -53.17
CA LEU A 284 35.52 -65.54 -53.47
C LEU A 284 35.88 -65.88 -54.92
N GLU A 285 35.73 -64.92 -55.83
CA GLU A 285 36.14 -65.05 -57.23
C GLU A 285 37.67 -65.16 -57.34
N LEU A 286 38.42 -64.32 -56.61
CA LEU A 286 39.88 -64.39 -56.58
C LEU A 286 40.39 -65.73 -56.03
N LEU A 287 39.77 -66.27 -54.98
CA LEU A 287 40.11 -67.57 -54.42
C LEU A 287 39.76 -68.74 -55.35
N HIS A 288 38.65 -68.65 -56.08
CA HIS A 288 38.29 -69.64 -57.09
C HIS A 288 39.29 -69.61 -58.25
N ASN A 289 39.61 -68.43 -58.77
CA ASN A 289 40.61 -68.24 -59.83
C ASN A 289 41.99 -68.73 -59.41
N GLY A 290 42.39 -68.49 -58.14
CA GLY A 290 43.63 -69.01 -57.58
C GLY A 290 43.67 -70.55 -57.54
N ARG A 291 42.56 -71.19 -57.11
CA ARG A 291 42.46 -72.66 -57.12
C ARG A 291 42.53 -73.25 -58.53
N LYS A 292 41.87 -72.61 -59.50
CA LYS A 292 41.93 -73.00 -60.90
C LYS A 292 43.35 -72.88 -61.45
N ALA A 293 44.04 -71.77 -61.19
CA ALA A 293 45.42 -71.60 -61.64
C ALA A 293 46.41 -72.59 -61.00
N MET A 294 46.18 -73.03 -59.76
CA MET A 294 46.97 -74.13 -59.18
C MET A 294 46.77 -75.44 -59.94
N ALA A 295 45.52 -75.78 -60.29
CA ALA A 295 45.24 -76.96 -61.10
C ALA A 295 45.86 -76.85 -62.51
N ASP A 296 45.79 -75.66 -63.14
CA ASP A 296 46.42 -75.40 -64.43
C ASP A 296 47.95 -75.56 -64.34
N LEU A 297 48.58 -75.10 -63.26
CA LEU A 297 50.01 -75.30 -62.99
C LEU A 297 50.39 -76.77 -62.82
N ASP A 298 49.55 -77.59 -62.18
CA ASP A 298 49.78 -79.04 -62.06
C ASP A 298 49.77 -79.73 -63.43
N VAL A 299 48.87 -79.32 -64.33
CA VAL A 299 48.83 -79.81 -65.71
C VAL A 299 50.07 -79.36 -66.50
N ILE A 300 50.51 -78.11 -66.33
CA ILE A 300 51.77 -77.63 -66.92
C ILE A 300 52.95 -78.48 -66.40
N ALA A 301 52.99 -78.79 -65.10
CA ALA A 301 54.05 -79.57 -64.49
C ALA A 301 54.10 -81.01 -65.02
N SER A 302 52.95 -81.68 -65.17
CA SER A 302 52.90 -83.02 -65.78
C SER A 302 53.38 -83.00 -67.23
N TYR A 303 52.98 -81.99 -68.01
CA TYR A 303 53.46 -81.82 -69.37
C TYR A 303 54.97 -81.60 -69.45
N MET A 304 55.55 -80.84 -68.52
CA MET A 304 57.00 -80.65 -68.46
C MET A 304 57.74 -81.96 -68.15
N VAL A 305 57.21 -82.79 -67.24
CA VAL A 305 57.77 -84.12 -66.93
C VAL A 305 57.72 -85.03 -68.16
N ASP A 306 56.59 -85.06 -68.85
CA ASP A 306 56.42 -85.82 -70.10
C ASP A 306 57.37 -85.31 -71.19
N PHE A 307 57.53 -83.99 -71.34
CA PHE A 307 58.46 -83.43 -72.32
C PHE A 307 59.91 -83.81 -72.00
N THR A 308 60.33 -83.79 -70.74
CA THR A 308 61.65 -84.30 -70.33
C THR A 308 61.82 -85.78 -70.63
N ALA A 309 60.79 -86.60 -70.36
CA ALA A 309 60.81 -88.03 -70.66
C ALA A 309 60.88 -88.31 -72.18
N ILE A 310 60.14 -87.54 -73.00
CA ILE A 310 60.19 -87.62 -74.48
C ILE A 310 61.58 -87.23 -75.01
N VAL A 311 62.17 -86.16 -74.48
CA VAL A 311 63.53 -85.73 -74.87
C VAL A 311 64.56 -86.79 -74.48
N GLN A 312 64.45 -87.39 -73.30
CA GLN A 312 65.29 -88.51 -72.85
C GLN A 312 65.12 -89.74 -73.75
N ALA A 313 63.89 -90.15 -74.04
CA ALA A 313 63.60 -91.28 -74.92
C ALA A 313 64.13 -91.07 -76.34
N ARG A 314 64.05 -89.84 -76.88
CA ARG A 314 64.64 -89.50 -78.18
C ARG A 314 66.17 -89.53 -78.16
N ALA A 315 66.79 -89.06 -77.08
CA ALA A 315 68.24 -89.16 -76.89
C ALA A 315 68.71 -90.62 -76.78
N GLU A 316 67.92 -91.48 -76.13
CA GLU A 316 68.17 -92.92 -76.02
C GLU A 316 67.95 -93.64 -77.36
N ALA A 317 66.87 -93.31 -78.09
CA ALA A 317 66.61 -93.84 -79.43
C ALA A 317 67.71 -93.44 -80.43
N GLN A 318 68.22 -92.21 -80.36
CA GLN A 318 69.39 -91.79 -81.16
C GLN A 318 70.66 -92.56 -80.78
N ARG A 319 70.87 -92.85 -79.50
CA ARG A 319 71.98 -93.71 -79.05
C ARG A 319 71.81 -95.15 -79.57
N ALA A 320 70.60 -95.70 -79.54
CA ALA A 320 70.30 -97.03 -80.05
C ALA A 320 70.45 -97.13 -81.58
N GLN A 321 69.99 -96.12 -82.34
CA GLN A 321 70.20 -96.04 -83.79
C GLN A 321 71.69 -95.93 -84.15
N LYS A 322 72.47 -95.15 -83.42
CA LYS A 322 73.94 -95.11 -83.60
C LYS A 322 74.59 -96.48 -83.32
N LYS A 323 74.09 -97.23 -82.33
CA LYS A 323 74.59 -98.56 -81.98
C LYS A 323 74.19 -99.64 -83.01
N ALA A 324 73.00 -99.54 -83.60
CA ALA A 324 72.53 -100.44 -84.66
C ALA A 324 73.21 -100.15 -86.02
N ALA A 325 73.47 -98.88 -86.35
CA ALA A 325 74.25 -98.51 -87.53
C ALA A 325 75.69 -99.04 -87.46
N ALA A 326 76.32 -99.04 -86.27
CA ALA A 326 77.66 -99.59 -86.07
C ALA A 326 77.73 -101.13 -86.17
N ALA A 327 76.60 -101.86 -86.02
CA ALA A 327 76.55 -103.32 -86.13
C ALA A 327 76.27 -103.82 -87.56
N ALA A 328 75.82 -102.94 -88.47
CA ALA A 328 75.51 -103.28 -89.86
C ALA A 328 76.71 -103.08 -90.82
N GLU A 329 77.85 -102.57 -90.34
CA GLU A 329 78.96 -102.08 -91.19
C GLU A 329 80.32 -102.79 -90.95
N ALA A 330 80.37 -104.09 -90.64
CA ALA A 330 81.63 -104.85 -90.76
C ALA A 330 81.45 -106.38 -90.96
N PRO A 331 82.31 -107.03 -91.77
CA PRO A 331 81.89 -108.01 -92.78
C PRO A 331 82.21 -109.49 -92.50
N LYS A 332 81.49 -110.38 -93.20
CA LYS A 332 81.69 -111.84 -93.29
C LYS A 332 83.09 -112.24 -93.84
N PRO A 333 83.63 -113.43 -93.48
CA PRO A 333 85.00 -113.86 -93.74
C PRO A 333 85.21 -114.39 -95.18
N PRO A 334 86.44 -114.37 -95.74
CA PRO A 334 86.79 -115.08 -96.96
C PRO A 334 87.43 -116.46 -96.67
N VAL A 335 87.00 -117.44 -97.48
CA VAL A 335 87.55 -118.77 -97.88
C VAL A 335 88.35 -119.58 -96.86
#